data_AF-A0A7V8SZB2-F1
#
_entry.id   AF-A0A7V8SZB2-F1
#
_cell.length_a   1.000
_cell.length_b   1.000
_cell.length_c   1.000
_cell.angle_alpha   90.00
_cell.angle_beta   90.00
_cell.angle_gamma   90.00
#
_symmetry.space_group_name_H-M   'P 1'
#
loop_
_entity.id
_entity.type
_entity.pdbx_description
1 polymer ?
#
loop_
_entity_poly.entity_id
_entity_poly.type
_entity_poly.pdbx_seq_one_letter_code
_entity_poly.pdbx_strand_id
1 'polypeptide(L)' 'GLVVAWCRPEQQLERLAARGMTEDEARRRIAAQMPVREKLRYATEKIDCSGTLDETRQQVEALAAKLHRSKAAQ' A
#
# COMPACT_ATOMS: atom_id res chain seq x y z
N GLY A 1 -10.60 0.84 11.87
CA GLY A 1 -9.21 1.24 11.59
C GLY A 1 -9.02 1.38 10.09
N LEU A 2 -8.08 2.24 9.67
CA LEU A 2 -7.70 2.42 8.27
C LEU A 2 -6.43 1.61 7.97
N VAL A 3 -6.47 0.75 6.96
CA VAL A 3 -5.30 0.01 6.48
C VAL A 3 -4.80 0.66 5.18
N VAL A 4 -3.52 1.01 5.12
CA VAL A 4 -2.91 1.63 3.94
C VAL A 4 -1.88 0.70 3.33
N ALA A 5 -2.15 0.24 2.11
CA ALA A 5 -1.13 -0.35 1.24
C ALA A 5 -0.39 0.75 0.48
N TRP A 6 0.93 0.65 0.43
CA TRP A 6 1.80 1.64 -0.22
C TRP A 6 3.05 0.99 -0.81
N CYS A 7 3.74 1.69 -1.69
CA CYS A 7 5.08 1.33 -2.17
C CYS A 7 5.94 2.61 -2.31
N ARG A 8 7.24 2.43 -2.59
CA ARG A 8 8.14 3.58 -2.83
C ARG A 8 7.68 4.41 -4.03
N PRO A 9 7.84 5.74 -4.01
CA PRO A 9 7.39 6.62 -5.10
C PRO A 9 7.90 6.22 -6.49
N GLU A 10 9.17 5.83 -6.59
CA GLU A 10 9.80 5.38 -7.84
C GLU A 10 9.09 4.15 -8.42
N GLN A 11 8.67 3.21 -7.57
CA GLN A 11 7.97 1.99 -8.00
C GLN A 11 6.54 2.27 -8.47
N GLN A 12 5.93 3.41 -8.13
CA GLN A 12 4.59 3.75 -8.59
C GLN A 12 4.57 3.97 -10.10
N LEU A 13 5.54 4.73 -10.62
CA LEU A 13 5.67 4.96 -12.06
C LEU A 13 6.01 3.67 -12.79
N GLU A 14 7.01 2.93 -12.32
CA GLU A 14 7.43 1.65 -12.91
C GLU A 14 6.27 0.66 -13.05
N ARG A 15 5.46 0.51 -11.99
CA ARG A 15 4.32 -0.43 -12.00
C ARG A 15 3.17 0.03 -12.86
N LEU A 16 2.92 1.34 -12.98
CA LEU A 16 1.89 1.86 -13.88
C LEU A 16 2.32 1.74 -15.34
N ALA A 17 3.60 2.00 -15.64
CA ALA A 17 4.18 1.77 -16.96
C ALA A 17 4.11 0.28 -17.36
N ALA A 18 4.45 -0.64 -16.44
CA ALA A 18 4.32 -2.08 -16.65
C ALA A 18 2.87 -2.54 -16.90
N ARG A 19 1.86 -1.72 -16.54
CA ARG A 19 0.45 -1.94 -16.83
C ARG A 19 -0.01 -1.31 -18.16
N GLY A 20 0.93 -0.82 -18.97
CA GLY A 20 0.66 -0.23 -20.28
C GLY A 20 0.28 1.25 -20.27
N MET A 21 0.45 1.95 -19.14
CA MET A 21 0.17 3.40 -19.08
C MET A 21 1.33 4.19 -19.65
N THR A 22 1.00 5.29 -20.33
CA THR A 22 1.99 6.31 -20.69
C THR A 22 2.54 6.99 -19.42
N GLU A 23 3.75 7.53 -19.50
CA GLU A 23 4.36 8.25 -18.38
C GLU A 23 3.48 9.42 -17.91
N ASP A 24 2.93 10.20 -18.84
CA ASP A 24 2.03 11.31 -18.54
C ASP A 24 0.76 10.85 -17.82
N GLU A 25 0.14 9.76 -18.28
CA GLU A 25 -1.03 9.20 -17.61
C GLU A 25 -0.69 8.72 -16.20
N ALA A 26 0.43 8.00 -16.05
CA ALA A 26 0.89 7.51 -14.76
C ALA A 26 1.15 8.67 -13.77
N ARG A 27 1.83 9.73 -14.22
CA ARG A 27 2.09 10.94 -13.42
C ARG A 27 0.80 11.64 -13.01
N ARG A 28 -0.17 11.79 -13.91
CA ARG A 28 -1.49 12.37 -13.58
C ARG A 28 -2.22 11.54 -12.53
N ARG A 29 -2.22 10.21 -12.67
CA ARG A 29 -2.85 9.28 -11.69
C ARG A 29 -2.18 9.31 -10.33
N ILE A 30 -0.86 9.47 -10.28
CA ILE A 30 -0.11 9.61 -9.01
C ILE A 30 -0.43 10.97 -8.38
N ALA A 31 -0.39 12.07 -9.15
CA ALA A 31 -0.66 13.42 -8.67
C ALA A 31 -2.11 13.63 -8.19
N ALA A 32 -3.07 12.88 -8.74
CA ALA A 32 -4.46 12.90 -8.30
C ALA A 32 -4.69 12.22 -6.94
N GLN A 33 -3.69 11.49 -6.42
CA GLN A 33 -3.75 10.85 -5.11
C GLN A 33 -3.09 11.71 -4.04
N MET A 34 -3.51 11.50 -2.79
CA MET A 34 -2.80 12.05 -1.64
C MET A 34 -1.35 11.52 -1.60
N PRO A 35 -0.34 12.38 -1.32
CA PRO A 35 1.04 11.95 -1.21
C PRO A 35 1.21 10.80 -0.21
N VAL A 36 2.03 9.80 -0.54
CA VAL A 36 2.21 8.59 0.29
C VAL A 36 2.56 8.94 1.74
N ARG A 37 3.48 9.89 1.95
CA ARG A 37 3.88 10.34 3.30
C ARG A 37 2.71 10.89 4.10
N GLU A 38 1.78 11.59 3.44
CA GLU A 38 0.60 12.14 4.08
C GLU A 38 -0.45 11.06 4.33
N LYS A 39 -0.72 10.19 3.35
CA LYS A 39 -1.64 9.05 3.46
C LYS A 39 -1.26 8.14 4.64
N LEU A 40 0.04 7.91 4.87
CA LEU A 40 0.54 7.10 5.97
C LEU A 40 0.31 7.70 7.37
N ARG A 41 0.03 9.00 7.48
CA ARG A 41 -0.30 9.64 8.78
C ARG A 41 -1.67 9.23 9.29
N TYR A 42 -2.58 8.90 8.38
CA TYR A 42 -3.95 8.48 8.73
C TYR A 42 -4.07 6.97 8.97
N ALA A 43 -3.02 6.20 8.65
CA ALA A 43 -3.05 4.75 8.70
C ALA A 43 -3.04 4.21 10.14
N THR A 44 -4.03 3.40 10.49
CA THR A 44 -3.98 2.53 11.68
C THR A 44 -2.98 1.41 11.48
N GLU A 45 -2.97 0.83 10.27
CA GLU A 45 -2.08 -0.26 9.89
C GLU A 45 -1.49 0.03 8.50
N LYS A 46 -0.24 -0.36 8.29
CA LYS A 46 0.53 -0.06 7.07
C LYS A 46 1.00 -1.38 6.45
N ILE A 47 0.80 -1.54 5.15
CA ILE A 47 1.31 -2.67 4.38
C ILE A 47 2.27 -2.12 3.33
N ASP A 48 3.55 -2.43 3.47
CA ASP A 48 4.58 -2.04 2.51
C ASP A 48 4.68 -3.10 1.40
N CYS A 49 4.22 -2.71 0.22
CA CYS A 49 4.27 -3.50 -1.01
C CYS A 49 5.50 -3.18 -1.86
N SER A 50 6.55 -2.57 -1.29
CA SER A 50 7.79 -2.22 -2.00
C SER A 50 8.73 -3.42 -2.18
N GLY A 51 8.60 -4.42 -1.31
CA GLY A 51 9.34 -5.68 -1.36
C GLY A 51 8.71 -6.70 -2.32
N THR A 52 9.01 -7.95 -2.06
CA THR A 52 8.48 -9.12 -2.73
C THR A 52 7.01 -9.38 -2.39
N LEU A 53 6.36 -10.23 -3.19
CA LEU A 53 5.00 -10.67 -2.91
C LEU A 53 4.92 -11.45 -1.59
N ASP A 54 5.94 -12.23 -1.25
CA ASP A 54 6.00 -13.02 -0.02
C ASP A 54 6.12 -12.12 1.21
N GLU A 55 6.94 -11.08 1.17
CA GLU A 55 7.02 -10.08 2.25
C GLU A 55 5.70 -9.35 2.45
N THR A 56 5.00 -9.03 1.35
CA THR A 56 3.66 -8.43 1.41
C THR A 56 2.67 -9.40 2.04
N ARG A 57 2.73 -10.68 1.65
CA ARG A 57 1.86 -11.74 2.16
C ARG A 57 2.03 -11.94 3.66
N GLN A 58 3.27 -12.01 4.14
CA GLN A 58 3.57 -12.14 5.56
C GLN A 58 3.00 -10.98 6.38
N GLN A 59 3.12 -9.74 5.90
CA GLN A 59 2.52 -8.56 6.56
C GLN A 59 0.99 -8.66 6.64
N VAL A 60 0.34 -9.10 5.55
CA VAL A 60 -1.12 -9.26 5.50
C VAL A 60 -1.59 -10.37 6.45
N GLU A 61 -0.92 -11.52 6.46
CA GLU A 61 -1.24 -12.65 7.35
C GLU A 61 -1.06 -12.26 8.83
N ALA A 62 0.02 -11.54 9.17
CA ALA A 62 0.25 -11.04 10.51
C ALA A 62 -0.85 -10.07 10.96
N LEU A 63 -1.26 -9.14 10.08
CA LEU A 63 -2.35 -8.21 10.35
C LEU A 63 -3.69 -8.94 10.51
N ALA A 64 -3.99 -9.91 9.63
CA ALA A 64 -5.21 -10.70 9.73
C ALA A 64 -5.27 -11.46 11.07
N ALA A 65 -4.18 -12.09 11.49
CA ALA A 65 -4.12 -12.79 12.77
C ALA A 65 -4.33 -11.84 13.96
N LYS A 66 -3.74 -10.62 13.91
CA LYS A 66 -3.96 -9.57 14.91
C LYS A 66 -5.44 -9.19 15.02
N LEU A 67 -6.09 -8.93 13.89
CA LEU A 67 -7.50 -8.52 13.84
C LEU A 67 -8.46 -9.62 14.33
N HIS A 68 -8.18 -10.89 14.03
CA HIS A 68 -8.96 -12.02 14.55
C HIS A 68 -8.85 -12.15 16.07
N ARG A 69 -7.64 -12.01 16.65
CA ARG A 69 -7.46 -12.03 18.11
C ARG A 69 -8.16 -10.87 18.80
N SER A 70 -8.13 -9.67 18.22
CA SER A 70 -8.85 -8.52 18.76
C SER A 70 -10.37 -8.69 18.72
N LYS A 71 -10.93 -9.41 17.74
CA LYS A 71 -12.36 -9.77 17.73
C LYS A 71 -12.75 -10.79 18.78
N ALA A 72 -11.87 -11.75 19.10
CA ALA A 72 -12.15 -12.78 20.11
C ALA A 72 -12.08 -12.26 21.56
N ALA A 73 -11.50 -11.08 21.77
CA ALA A 73 -11.39 -10.41 23.07
C ALA A 73 -12.46 -9.31 23.30
N GLN A 74 -13.43 -9.19 22.38
CA GLN A 74 -14.59 -8.30 22.45
C GLN A 74 -15.86 -9.14 22.54
#